data_AF-A0A536BIY9-F1
#
_entry.id   AF-A0A536BIY9-F1
#
_cell.length_a   1.000
_cell.length_b   1.000
_cell.length_c   1.000
_cell.angle_alpha   90.00
_cell.angle_beta   90.00
_cell.angle_gamma   90.00
#
_symmetry.space_group_name_H-M   'P 1'
#
loop_
_entity.id
_entity.type
_entity.pdbx_description
1 polymer ?
#
loop_
_entity_poly.entity_id
_entity_poly.type
_entity_poly.pdbx_seq_one_letter_code
_entity_poly.pdbx_strand_id
1 'polypeptide(L)'
;MSVQQRARLRHQSEISGLPLEGGTLQWLVDRDLGALHVMAYRLTLDPGSAISHVHRAEEVLYVLEGSGEARVEGVTHRVGPGQAIFIPEGAEHTCVNTSAQLLTLVGAMAPPIDLDEIHPAMPRPDLSELTSASVSESGVAPRMMDEREVTPTLMGERSFRVLVSPDVGSRQMTQFTGVIPTGRAPLHAHPHEEAVYILAGTGRLWIEDEPVGDLR
;
A
#
# COMPACT_ATOMS: atom_id res chain seq x y z
N MET A 1 2.72 9.83 -32.05
CA MET A 1 1.87 8.65 -31.84
C MET A 1 1.68 8.52 -30.34
N SER A 2 0.47 8.69 -29.81
CA SER A 2 0.22 8.48 -28.38
C SER A 2 0.40 7.00 -28.07
N VAL A 3 1.31 6.66 -27.17
CA VAL A 3 1.39 5.30 -26.65
C VAL A 3 0.08 5.05 -25.92
N GLN A 4 -0.74 4.13 -26.44
CA GLN A 4 -1.95 3.71 -25.74
C GLN A 4 -1.51 2.99 -24.47
N GLN A 5 -1.80 3.56 -23.30
CA GLN A 5 -1.60 2.86 -22.03
C GLN A 5 -2.54 1.65 -22.04
N ARG A 6 -1.96 0.45 -22.00
CA ARG A 6 -2.69 -0.81 -21.86
C ARG A 6 -2.43 -1.35 -20.47
N ALA A 7 -3.43 -1.99 -19.87
CA ALA A 7 -3.25 -2.71 -18.62
C ALA A 7 -2.15 -3.78 -18.78
N ARG A 8 -1.48 -4.11 -17.68
CA ARG A 8 -0.37 -5.07 -17.65
C ARG A 8 -0.51 -5.96 -16.43
N LEU A 9 -0.01 -7.19 -16.57
CA LEU A 9 0.12 -8.14 -15.47
C LEU A 9 1.60 -8.38 -15.19
N ARG A 10 1.98 -8.38 -13.91
CA ARG A 10 3.33 -8.71 -13.44
C ARG A 10 3.18 -9.69 -12.27
N HIS A 11 3.86 -10.82 -12.31
CA HIS A 11 3.85 -11.74 -11.17
C HIS A 11 4.91 -11.31 -10.15
N GLN A 12 4.52 -11.19 -8.87
CA GLN A 12 5.44 -10.80 -7.80
C GLN A 12 6.71 -11.68 -7.75
N SER A 13 6.58 -12.98 -8.03
CA SER A 13 7.71 -13.93 -8.04
C SER A 13 8.78 -13.63 -9.10
N GLU A 14 8.47 -12.82 -10.10
CA GLU A 14 9.37 -12.44 -11.19
C GLU A 14 10.09 -11.10 -10.90
N ILE A 15 9.76 -10.46 -9.78
CA ILE A 15 10.28 -9.15 -9.39
C ILE A 15 11.42 -9.36 -8.40
N SER A 16 12.63 -8.95 -8.79
CA SER A 16 13.78 -8.96 -7.89
C SER A 16 13.57 -8.01 -6.71
N GLY A 17 13.88 -8.50 -5.51
CA GLY A 17 13.90 -7.66 -4.31
C GLY A 17 15.15 -6.79 -4.25
N LEU A 18 14.96 -5.54 -3.87
CA LEU A 18 16.01 -4.61 -3.47
C LEU A 18 16.24 -4.77 -1.95
N PRO A 19 17.47 -5.11 -1.52
CA PRO A 19 17.76 -5.24 -0.10
C PRO A 19 17.71 -3.86 0.58
N LEU A 20 17.13 -3.83 1.78
CA LEU A 20 17.15 -2.70 2.69
C LEU A 20 17.82 -3.12 4.00
N GLU A 21 18.28 -2.15 4.80
CA GLU A 21 18.72 -2.45 6.17
C GLU A 21 17.53 -3.02 6.96
N GLY A 22 17.61 -4.31 7.33
CA GLY A 22 16.54 -4.99 8.08
C GLY A 22 15.29 -5.30 7.25
N GLY A 23 15.41 -5.47 5.93
CA GLY A 23 14.26 -5.83 5.10
C GLY A 23 14.53 -5.97 3.60
N THR A 24 13.45 -6.04 2.83
CA THR A 24 13.48 -6.13 1.35
C THR A 24 12.29 -5.39 0.75
N LEU A 25 12.55 -4.65 -0.33
CA LEU A 25 11.56 -3.89 -1.10
C LEU A 25 11.42 -4.49 -2.51
N GLN A 26 10.20 -4.61 -3.02
CA GLN A 26 9.93 -4.99 -4.41
C GLN A 26 9.02 -3.93 -5.06
N TRP A 27 9.47 -3.25 -6.10
CA TRP A 27 8.62 -2.34 -6.88
C TRP A 27 7.67 -3.15 -7.77
N LEU A 28 6.38 -3.12 -7.41
CA LEU A 28 5.33 -3.88 -8.08
C LEU A 28 4.81 -3.13 -9.31
N VAL A 29 4.57 -1.83 -9.14
CA VAL A 29 4.09 -0.90 -10.17
C VAL A 29 5.00 0.32 -10.15
N ASP A 30 5.54 0.67 -11.30
CA ASP A 30 6.54 1.71 -11.49
C ASP A 30 6.40 2.37 -12.88
N ARG A 31 7.23 3.39 -13.14
CA ARG A 31 7.26 4.07 -14.44
C ARG A 31 7.72 3.14 -15.57
N ASP A 32 8.55 2.13 -15.29
CA ASP A 32 9.00 1.14 -16.27
C ASP A 32 7.85 0.24 -16.74
N LEU A 33 6.88 -0.03 -15.86
CA LEU A 33 5.61 -0.67 -16.19
C LEU A 33 4.66 0.28 -16.94
N GLY A 34 4.97 1.57 -17.02
CA GLY A 34 4.19 2.59 -17.72
C GLY A 34 3.18 3.33 -16.85
N ALA A 35 3.29 3.22 -15.52
CA ALA A 35 2.45 3.95 -14.60
C ALA A 35 2.90 5.42 -14.47
N LEU A 36 1.94 6.34 -14.49
CA LEU A 36 2.16 7.79 -14.50
C LEU A 36 1.55 8.49 -13.27
N HIS A 37 0.61 7.84 -12.58
CA HIS A 37 -0.19 8.44 -11.50
C HIS A 37 -0.11 7.67 -10.19
N VAL A 38 0.18 6.36 -10.21
CA VAL A 38 0.38 5.56 -9.00
C VAL A 38 1.56 4.62 -9.15
N MET A 39 2.36 4.50 -8.11
CA MET A 39 3.35 3.42 -7.97
C MET A 39 3.04 2.59 -6.74
N ALA A 40 3.45 1.33 -6.75
CA ALA A 40 3.18 0.41 -5.65
C ALA A 40 4.37 -0.51 -5.41
N TYR A 41 4.55 -0.90 -4.16
CA TYR A 41 5.65 -1.75 -3.73
C TYR A 41 5.19 -2.75 -2.68
N ARG A 42 5.94 -3.83 -2.54
CA ARG A 42 5.86 -4.73 -1.39
C ARG A 42 7.09 -4.51 -0.52
N LEU A 43 6.89 -4.37 0.77
CA LEU A 43 7.95 -4.25 1.76
C LEU A 43 7.85 -5.40 2.75
N THR A 44 9.00 -5.97 3.09
CA THR A 44 9.16 -6.93 4.18
C THR A 44 10.21 -6.39 5.14
N LEU A 45 9.90 -6.38 6.44
CA LEU A 45 10.82 -5.97 7.49
C LEU A 45 11.11 -7.14 8.43
N ASP A 46 12.38 -7.31 8.76
CA ASP A 46 12.86 -8.31 9.71
C ASP A 46 12.44 -7.95 11.15
N PRO A 47 12.34 -8.94 12.07
CA PRO A 47 12.06 -8.68 13.49
C PRO A 47 12.98 -7.61 14.08
N GLY A 48 12.40 -6.62 14.77
CA GLY A 48 13.14 -5.53 15.40
C GLY A 48 13.69 -4.47 14.43
N SER A 49 13.41 -4.57 13.13
CA SER A 49 13.85 -3.60 12.13
C SER A 49 12.83 -2.49 11.92
N ALA A 50 13.31 -1.36 11.42
CA ALA A 50 12.47 -0.21 11.10
C ALA A 50 12.97 0.50 9.85
N ILE A 51 12.03 1.11 9.12
CA ILE A 51 12.33 2.05 8.03
C ILE A 51 11.66 3.38 8.34
N SER A 52 12.42 4.48 8.23
CA SER A 52 11.95 5.83 8.53
C SER A 52 12.35 6.79 7.43
N HIS A 53 11.37 7.48 6.87
CA HIS A 53 11.59 8.35 5.74
C HIS A 53 10.52 9.43 5.58
N VAL A 54 10.77 10.35 4.66
CA VAL A 54 9.89 11.41 4.23
C VAL A 54 10.04 11.61 2.73
N HIS A 55 8.93 11.89 2.05
CA HIS A 55 8.89 12.17 0.61
C HIS A 55 7.69 13.07 0.29
N ARG A 56 7.57 13.49 -0.97
CA ARG A 56 6.54 14.42 -1.45
C ARG A 56 5.38 13.74 -2.18
N ALA A 57 5.08 12.49 -1.84
CA ALA A 57 3.90 11.79 -2.33
C ALA A 57 2.92 11.51 -1.18
N GLU A 58 1.63 11.43 -1.49
CA GLU A 58 0.70 10.74 -0.59
C GLU A 58 1.01 9.26 -0.64
N GLU A 59 0.95 8.60 0.51
CA GLU A 59 1.22 7.18 0.62
C GLU A 59 0.13 6.45 1.40
N VAL A 60 -0.13 5.22 0.99
CA VAL A 60 -1.01 4.31 1.70
C VAL A 60 -0.29 3.00 1.92
N LEU A 61 -0.25 2.56 3.18
CA LEU A 61 0.26 1.25 3.57
C LEU A 61 -0.91 0.31 3.85
N TYR A 62 -0.76 -0.95 3.49
CA TYR A 62 -1.69 -2.03 3.85
C TYR A 62 -0.91 -3.22 4.38
N VAL A 63 -1.18 -3.63 5.61
CA VAL A 63 -0.49 -4.75 6.23
C VAL A 63 -1.07 -6.06 5.73
N LEU A 64 -0.20 -6.90 5.17
CA LEU A 64 -0.53 -8.24 4.69
C LEU A 64 -0.37 -9.28 5.80
N GLU A 65 0.78 -9.26 6.48
CA GLU A 65 1.17 -10.27 7.46
C GLU A 65 2.04 -9.66 8.56
N GLY A 66 2.05 -10.29 9.73
CA GLY A 66 2.83 -9.83 10.89
C GLY A 66 2.15 -8.70 11.66
N SER A 67 2.89 -8.13 12.61
CA SER A 67 2.40 -7.00 13.42
C SER A 67 3.54 -6.04 13.73
N GLY A 68 3.20 -4.77 13.95
CA GLY A 68 4.19 -3.73 14.14
C GLY A 68 3.59 -2.42 14.60
N GLU A 69 4.35 -1.36 14.37
CA GLU A 69 3.92 0.02 14.56
C GLU A 69 4.10 0.81 13.26
N ALA A 70 3.13 1.66 12.94
CA ALA A 70 3.29 2.76 12.00
C ALA A 70 3.29 4.07 12.80
N ARG A 71 4.35 4.86 12.68
CA ARG A 71 4.51 6.17 13.31
C ARG A 71 4.42 7.21 12.22
N VAL A 72 3.55 8.20 12.35
CA VAL A 72 3.38 9.24 11.34
C VAL A 72 3.14 10.55 12.06
N GLU A 73 3.97 11.57 11.80
CA GLU A 73 3.89 12.89 12.47
C GLU A 73 3.79 12.80 14.01
N GLY A 74 4.56 11.88 14.62
CA GLY A 74 4.59 11.67 16.07
C GLY A 74 3.40 10.89 16.64
N VAL A 75 2.44 10.43 15.82
CA VAL A 75 1.35 9.55 16.25
C VAL A 75 1.72 8.10 15.94
N THR A 76 1.63 7.23 16.95
CA THR A 76 1.92 5.80 16.82
C THR A 76 0.63 4.99 16.72
N HIS A 77 0.55 4.15 15.69
CA HIS A 77 -0.51 3.18 15.47
C HIS A 77 0.07 1.78 15.55
N ARG A 78 -0.55 0.89 16.33
CA ARG A 78 -0.28 -0.54 16.20
C ARG A 78 -0.94 -1.05 14.94
N VAL A 79 -0.21 -1.85 14.18
CA VAL A 79 -0.66 -2.34 12.87
C VAL A 79 -0.57 -3.86 12.78
N GLY A 80 -1.50 -4.44 12.02
CA GLY A 80 -1.62 -5.87 11.74
C GLY A 80 -2.48 -6.12 10.50
N PRO A 81 -2.67 -7.39 10.09
CA PRO A 81 -3.25 -7.71 8.79
C PRO A 81 -4.64 -7.12 8.59
N GLY A 82 -4.90 -6.56 7.40
CA GLY A 82 -6.16 -5.91 7.07
C GLY A 82 -6.25 -4.43 7.46
N GLN A 83 -5.20 -3.89 8.10
CA GLN A 83 -5.15 -2.48 8.47
C GLN A 83 -4.41 -1.67 7.42
N ALA A 84 -5.01 -0.54 7.05
CA ALA A 84 -4.44 0.45 6.15
C ALA A 84 -4.09 1.74 6.89
N ILE A 85 -3.03 2.42 6.46
CA ILE A 85 -2.57 3.68 7.05
C ILE A 85 -2.39 4.68 5.93
N PHE A 86 -3.08 5.81 6.03
CA PHE A 86 -2.87 6.95 5.14
C PHE A 86 -1.77 7.87 5.69
N ILE A 87 -0.81 8.20 4.84
CA ILE A 87 0.33 9.07 5.10
C ILE A 87 0.23 10.28 4.15
N PRO A 88 0.03 11.49 4.69
CA PRO A 88 -0.01 12.72 3.87
C PRO A 88 1.33 13.03 3.20
N GLU A 89 1.30 13.80 2.10
CA GLU A 89 2.51 14.37 1.49
C GLU A 89 3.36 15.09 2.54
N GLY A 90 4.66 14.79 2.56
CA GLY A 90 5.64 15.46 3.42
C GLY A 90 5.59 15.04 4.88
N ALA A 91 4.72 14.09 5.25
CA ALA A 91 4.67 13.55 6.60
C ALA A 91 5.87 12.63 6.84
N GLU A 92 6.62 12.89 7.91
CA GLU A 92 7.61 11.94 8.39
C GLU A 92 6.90 10.69 8.90
N HIS A 93 7.38 9.53 8.48
CA HIS A 93 6.79 8.28 8.93
C HIS A 93 7.80 7.14 9.07
N THR A 94 7.48 6.24 9.99
CA THR A 94 8.27 5.06 10.33
C THR A 94 7.38 3.83 10.33
N CYS A 95 7.82 2.75 9.68
CA CYS A 95 7.30 1.41 9.92
C CYS A 95 8.27 0.64 10.79
N VAL A 96 7.79 0.06 11.88
CA VAL A 96 8.60 -0.73 12.81
C VAL A 96 8.01 -2.13 12.95
N ASN A 97 8.84 -3.15 12.77
CA ASN A 97 8.45 -4.52 13.09
C ASN A 97 8.75 -4.81 14.57
N THR A 98 7.69 -4.77 15.38
CA THR A 98 7.77 -5.04 16.83
C THR A 98 7.55 -6.51 17.18
N SER A 99 7.41 -7.38 16.17
CA SER A 99 7.09 -8.79 16.36
C SER A 99 8.32 -9.69 16.16
N ALA A 100 8.20 -10.96 16.54
CA ALA A 100 9.22 -11.98 16.28
C ALA A 100 9.11 -12.60 14.88
N GLN A 101 8.14 -12.18 14.07
CA GLN A 101 7.89 -12.66 12.70
C GLN A 101 8.17 -11.53 11.70
N LEU A 102 8.22 -11.86 10.40
CA LEU A 102 8.30 -10.84 9.36
C LEU A 102 7.03 -9.97 9.38
N LEU A 103 7.21 -8.66 9.23
CA LEU A 103 6.15 -7.74 8.90
C LEU A 103 6.14 -7.56 7.39
N THR A 104 5.03 -7.87 6.73
CA THR A 104 4.86 -7.69 5.29
C THR A 104 3.73 -6.71 5.02
N LEU A 105 4.01 -5.73 4.17
CA LEU A 105 3.02 -4.75 3.72
C LEU A 105 3.10 -4.50 2.21
N VAL A 106 2.02 -3.97 1.66
CA VAL A 106 2.01 -3.33 0.34
C VAL A 106 1.80 -1.83 0.55
N GLY A 107 2.66 -1.03 -0.07
CA GLY A 107 2.53 0.41 -0.12
C GLY A 107 2.15 0.88 -1.51
N ALA A 108 1.41 1.98 -1.59
CA ALA A 108 1.15 2.70 -2.82
C ALA A 108 1.42 4.19 -2.61
N MET A 109 2.04 4.85 -3.60
CA MET A 109 2.34 6.27 -3.58
C MET A 109 1.76 6.98 -4.80
N ALA A 110 1.24 8.19 -4.59
CA ALA A 110 0.76 9.07 -5.65
C ALA A 110 1.08 10.55 -5.35
N PRO A 111 1.64 11.31 -6.31
CA PRO A 111 2.09 10.84 -7.62
C PRO A 111 3.33 9.92 -7.51
N PRO A 112 3.74 9.23 -8.59
CA PRO A 112 4.99 8.47 -8.59
C PRO A 112 6.20 9.41 -8.44
N ILE A 113 7.12 9.05 -7.56
CA ILE A 113 8.36 9.79 -7.26
C ILE A 113 9.59 8.96 -7.65
N ASP A 114 10.72 9.62 -7.87
CA ASP A 114 12.00 8.95 -8.06
C ASP A 114 12.60 8.54 -6.70
N LEU A 115 13.44 7.49 -6.70
CA LEU A 115 13.96 6.90 -5.46
C LEU A 115 14.83 7.87 -4.64
N ASP A 116 15.49 8.81 -5.29
CA ASP A 116 16.30 9.83 -4.65
C ASP A 116 15.47 10.94 -3.99
N GLU A 117 14.16 11.02 -4.26
CA GLU A 117 13.20 11.88 -3.56
C GLU A 117 12.71 11.26 -2.23
N ILE A 118 13.07 10.01 -1.95
CA ILE A 118 12.81 9.35 -0.66
C ILE A 118 13.97 9.63 0.27
N HIS A 119 13.75 10.51 1.24
CA HIS A 119 14.80 10.97 2.15
C HIS A 119 14.67 10.29 3.51
N PRO A 120 15.78 9.86 4.14
CA PRO A 120 15.76 9.38 5.51
C PRO A 120 15.17 10.43 6.46
N ALA A 121 14.30 9.99 7.36
CA ALA A 121 13.78 10.82 8.44
C ALA A 121 14.90 11.25 9.39
N MET A 122 14.86 12.49 9.86
CA MET A 122 15.87 13.07 10.74
C MET A 122 15.22 13.79 11.91
N PRO A 123 15.51 13.42 13.18
CA PRO A 123 16.49 12.41 13.59
C PRO A 123 16.06 10.97 13.27
N ARG A 124 17.02 10.04 13.21
CA ARG A 124 16.69 8.61 13.11
C ARG A 124 15.82 8.21 14.31
N PRO A 125 14.77 7.39 14.11
CA PRO A 125 13.90 6.99 15.21
C PRO A 125 14.67 6.21 16.26
N ASP A 126 14.43 6.56 17.52
CA ASP A 126 14.91 5.78 18.65
C ASP A 126 14.08 4.50 18.77
N LEU A 127 14.72 3.35 18.50
CA LEU A 127 14.11 2.03 18.65
C LEU A 127 14.23 1.51 20.08
N SER A 128 14.89 2.21 21.00
CA SER A 128 14.93 1.83 22.42
C SER A 128 13.63 2.18 23.16
N GLU A 129 12.83 3.11 22.63
CA GLU A 129 11.52 3.52 23.17
C GLU A 129 10.34 2.71 22.61
N LEU A 130 10.55 1.48 22.13
CA LEU A 130 9.48 0.59 21.61
C LEU A 130 8.40 0.21 22.65
N THR A 131 8.48 0.72 23.87
CA THR A 131 7.47 0.56 24.91
C THR A 131 6.48 1.73 24.88
N SER A 132 5.41 1.54 24.10
CA SER A 132 4.11 2.24 24.17
C SER A 132 4.17 3.77 24.25
N ALA A 133 4.23 4.43 23.10
CA ALA A 133 3.93 5.85 23.01
C ALA A 133 2.40 6.08 23.00
N SER A 134 1.94 7.05 23.79
CA SER A 134 0.55 7.50 23.88
C SER A 134 0.11 8.26 22.63
N VAL A 135 -1.13 8.02 22.21
CA VAL A 135 -1.81 8.69 21.08
C VAL A 135 -1.97 10.20 21.39
N SER A 136 -1.57 11.06 20.46
CA SER A 136 -1.74 12.53 20.51
C SER A 136 -2.96 12.95 19.69
N GLU A 137 -3.79 13.87 20.22
CA GLU A 137 -5.10 14.28 19.67
C GLU A 137 -5.09 15.53 18.77
N SER A 138 -3.95 16.15 18.45
CA SER A 138 -3.97 17.44 17.73
C SER A 138 -3.11 17.45 16.47
N GLY A 139 -3.74 17.06 15.36
CA GLY A 139 -3.28 17.16 13.98
C GLY A 139 -4.37 16.56 13.08
N VAL A 140 -4.30 16.73 11.75
CA VAL A 140 -5.04 15.80 10.87
C VAL A 140 -4.36 14.45 11.07
N ALA A 141 -4.81 13.71 12.08
CA ALA A 141 -4.13 12.51 12.52
C ALA A 141 -4.10 11.52 11.33
N PRO A 142 -2.96 10.86 11.10
CA PRO A 142 -2.88 9.73 10.20
C PRO A 142 -4.03 8.79 10.57
N ARG A 143 -4.90 8.50 9.60
CA ARG A 143 -6.03 7.63 9.86
C ARG A 143 -5.63 6.22 9.49
N MET A 144 -5.49 5.40 10.54
CA MET A 144 -5.49 3.95 10.38
C MET A 144 -6.93 3.48 10.24
N MET A 145 -7.17 2.63 9.25
CA MET A 145 -8.46 1.99 9.00
C MET A 145 -8.30 0.48 9.09
N ASP A 146 -9.22 -0.17 9.78
CA ASP A 146 -9.30 -1.62 9.88
C ASP A 146 -10.40 -2.15 8.98
N GLU A 147 -10.06 -2.96 7.97
CA GLU A 147 -11.06 -3.44 7.02
C GLU A 147 -12.19 -4.24 7.69
N ARG A 148 -11.95 -4.83 8.87
CA ARG A 148 -12.95 -5.61 9.61
C ARG A 148 -14.05 -4.73 10.19
N GLU A 149 -13.74 -3.45 10.40
CA GLU A 149 -14.66 -2.44 10.92
C GLU A 149 -15.38 -1.68 9.80
N VAL A 150 -14.92 -1.81 8.55
CA VAL A 150 -15.55 -1.16 7.40
C VAL A 150 -16.68 -2.04 6.85
N THR A 151 -17.88 -1.46 6.83
CA THR A 151 -19.05 -2.11 6.21
C THR A 151 -18.84 -2.19 4.70
N PRO A 152 -18.89 -3.39 4.09
CA PRO A 152 -18.71 -3.53 2.66
C PRO A 152 -19.86 -2.91 1.87
N THR A 153 -19.52 -2.18 0.81
CA THR A 153 -20.48 -1.77 -0.22
C THR A 153 -20.69 -2.91 -1.19
N LEU A 154 -21.96 -3.25 -1.45
CA LEU A 154 -22.35 -4.33 -2.36
C LEU A 154 -22.58 -3.80 -3.78
N MET A 155 -22.11 -4.55 -4.77
CA MET A 155 -22.30 -4.28 -6.20
C MET A 155 -22.61 -5.59 -6.95
N GLY A 156 -23.88 -5.98 -6.86
CA GLY A 156 -24.30 -7.35 -7.20
C GLY A 156 -23.66 -8.32 -6.22
N GLU A 157 -23.04 -9.38 -6.72
CA GLU A 157 -22.33 -10.38 -5.91
C GLU A 157 -20.95 -9.89 -5.43
N ARG A 158 -20.44 -8.78 -5.99
CA ARG A 158 -19.14 -8.21 -5.59
C ARG A 158 -19.30 -7.33 -4.37
N SER A 159 -18.25 -7.21 -3.58
CA SER A 159 -18.21 -6.25 -2.47
C SER A 159 -16.87 -5.54 -2.40
N PHE A 160 -16.86 -4.32 -1.88
CA PHE A 160 -15.63 -3.58 -1.60
C PHE A 160 -15.73 -2.78 -0.31
N ARG A 161 -14.58 -2.52 0.30
CA ARG A 161 -14.40 -1.69 1.49
C ARG A 161 -13.43 -0.57 1.17
N VAL A 162 -13.90 0.66 1.12
CA VAL A 162 -13.02 1.82 0.94
C VAL A 162 -12.30 2.08 2.25
N LEU A 163 -10.97 2.01 2.23
CA LEU A 163 -10.12 2.20 3.40
C LEU A 163 -9.46 3.58 3.39
N VAL A 164 -9.04 4.06 2.22
CA VAL A 164 -8.51 5.42 2.04
C VAL A 164 -9.30 6.13 0.96
N SER A 165 -9.77 7.33 1.29
CA SER A 165 -10.59 8.21 0.45
C SER A 165 -10.34 9.68 0.82
N PRO A 166 -11.00 10.63 0.15
CA PRO A 166 -11.00 12.04 0.58
C PRO A 166 -11.46 12.26 2.02
N ASP A 167 -12.25 11.36 2.61
CA ASP A 167 -12.74 11.49 3.99
C ASP A 167 -11.62 11.34 5.03
N VAL A 168 -10.53 10.66 4.68
CA VAL A 168 -9.33 10.56 5.52
C VAL A 168 -8.24 11.55 5.13
N GLY A 169 -8.52 12.40 4.13
CA GLY A 169 -7.63 13.45 3.66
C GLY A 169 -6.82 13.12 2.40
N SER A 170 -6.95 11.92 1.82
CA SER A 170 -6.25 11.58 0.57
C SER A 170 -6.87 12.31 -0.62
N ARG A 171 -6.02 12.92 -1.43
CA ARG A 171 -6.42 13.71 -2.60
C ARG A 171 -5.96 13.08 -3.91
N GLN A 172 -4.96 12.20 -3.87
CA GLN A 172 -4.33 11.65 -5.06
C GLN A 172 -4.79 10.23 -5.38
N MET A 173 -5.29 9.48 -4.41
CA MET A 173 -5.70 8.09 -4.61
C MET A 173 -6.91 7.70 -3.76
N THR A 174 -7.49 6.55 -4.08
CA THR A 174 -8.48 5.85 -3.25
C THR A 174 -8.03 4.41 -3.15
N GLN A 175 -8.02 3.86 -1.94
CA GLN A 175 -7.67 2.48 -1.68
C GLN A 175 -8.90 1.73 -1.17
N PHE A 176 -9.14 0.54 -1.71
CA PHE A 176 -10.18 -0.35 -1.22
C PHE A 176 -9.73 -1.81 -1.28
N THR A 177 -10.28 -2.65 -0.39
CA THR A 177 -10.23 -4.11 -0.54
C THR A 177 -11.52 -4.58 -1.20
N GLY A 178 -11.43 -5.57 -2.08
CA GLY A 178 -12.57 -6.05 -2.86
C GLY A 178 -12.65 -7.57 -2.88
N VAL A 179 -13.87 -8.09 -2.84
CA VAL A 179 -14.16 -9.52 -3.04
C VAL A 179 -14.96 -9.68 -4.31
N ILE A 180 -14.40 -10.48 -5.23
CA ILE A 180 -15.07 -10.89 -6.47
C ILE A 180 -15.32 -12.39 -6.36
N PRO A 181 -16.59 -12.83 -6.22
CA PRO A 181 -16.92 -14.25 -6.23
C PRO A 181 -16.57 -14.91 -7.56
N THR A 182 -16.53 -16.24 -7.56
CA THR A 182 -16.30 -17.02 -8.78
C THR A 182 -17.30 -16.63 -9.87
N GLY A 183 -16.76 -16.22 -11.02
CA GLY A 183 -17.53 -15.73 -12.15
C GLY A 183 -16.67 -14.84 -13.03
N ARG A 184 -17.32 -14.09 -13.92
CA ARG A 184 -16.67 -13.09 -14.76
C ARG A 184 -17.18 -11.72 -14.38
N ALA A 185 -16.28 -10.84 -13.93
CA ALA A 185 -16.61 -9.43 -13.80
C ALA A 185 -16.89 -8.85 -15.21
N PRO A 186 -17.91 -7.98 -15.38
CA PRO A 186 -18.13 -7.29 -16.63
C PRO A 186 -16.89 -6.52 -17.08
N LEU A 187 -16.64 -6.47 -18.40
CA LEU A 187 -15.62 -5.59 -18.96
C LEU A 187 -16.00 -4.13 -18.68
N HIS A 188 -15.03 -3.35 -18.23
CA HIS A 188 -15.18 -1.94 -17.92
C HIS A 188 -13.83 -1.23 -18.04
N ALA A 189 -13.87 0.10 -18.05
CA ALA A 189 -12.69 0.95 -18.10
C ALA A 189 -12.94 2.24 -17.32
N HIS A 190 -11.86 2.83 -16.82
CA HIS A 190 -11.86 4.10 -16.10
C HIS A 190 -10.85 5.05 -16.75
N PRO A 191 -11.01 6.38 -16.62
CA PRO A 191 -10.05 7.36 -17.14
C PRO A 191 -8.79 7.51 -16.27
N HIS A 192 -8.73 6.83 -15.12
CA HIS A 192 -7.61 6.87 -14.18
C HIS A 192 -6.84 5.55 -14.18
N GLU A 193 -5.60 5.57 -13.68
CA GLU A 193 -4.82 4.37 -13.44
C GLU A 193 -5.38 3.60 -12.24
N GLU A 194 -5.38 2.27 -12.34
CA GLU A 194 -5.78 1.36 -11.27
C GLU A 194 -4.68 0.31 -11.10
N ALA A 195 -4.18 0.17 -9.87
CA ALA A 195 -3.26 -0.88 -9.49
C ALA A 195 -4.01 -1.89 -8.61
N VAL A 196 -3.97 -3.17 -9.01
CA VAL A 196 -4.62 -4.26 -8.28
C VAL A 196 -3.58 -5.22 -7.76
N TYR A 197 -3.60 -5.47 -6.45
CA TYR A 197 -2.82 -6.51 -5.79
C TYR A 197 -3.75 -7.63 -5.33
N ILE A 198 -3.43 -8.87 -5.69
CA ILE A 198 -4.26 -10.04 -5.34
C ILE A 198 -3.89 -10.49 -3.93
N LEU A 199 -4.79 -10.27 -2.97
CA LEU A 199 -4.57 -10.65 -1.57
C LEU A 199 -4.73 -12.16 -1.33
N ALA A 200 -5.71 -12.77 -1.98
CA ALA A 200 -6.00 -14.19 -1.85
C ALA A 200 -6.87 -14.69 -3.01
N GLY A 201 -6.85 -16.01 -3.23
CA GLY A 201 -7.63 -16.67 -4.25
C GLY A 201 -6.92 -16.74 -5.60
N THR A 202 -7.67 -17.17 -6.62
CA THR A 202 -7.16 -17.29 -7.97
C THR A 202 -8.16 -16.74 -8.98
N GLY A 203 -7.66 -16.36 -10.15
CA GLY A 203 -8.50 -15.83 -11.21
C GLY A 203 -7.76 -15.76 -12.53
N ARG A 204 -8.32 -14.99 -13.47
CA ARG A 204 -7.69 -14.70 -14.76
C ARG A 204 -7.99 -13.27 -15.15
N LEU A 205 -6.96 -12.53 -15.54
CA LEU A 205 -7.11 -11.20 -16.09
C LEU A 205 -7.44 -11.29 -17.57
N TRP A 206 -8.44 -10.50 -17.97
CA TRP A 206 -8.78 -10.25 -19.36
C TRP A 206 -8.56 -8.77 -19.65
N ILE A 207 -7.90 -8.47 -20.76
CA ILE A 207 -7.79 -7.10 -21.29
C ILE A 207 -8.44 -7.12 -22.66
N GLU A 208 -9.47 -6.28 -22.82
CA GLU A 208 -10.34 -6.34 -23.99
C GLU A 208 -10.94 -7.76 -24.12
N ASP A 209 -10.77 -8.42 -25.26
CA ASP A 209 -11.29 -9.75 -25.52
C ASP A 209 -10.26 -10.87 -25.32
N GLU A 210 -9.05 -10.55 -24.86
CA GLU A 210 -7.93 -11.50 -24.76
C GLU A 210 -7.58 -11.82 -23.29
N PRO A 211 -7.37 -13.12 -22.96
CA PRO A 211 -6.84 -13.50 -21.65
C PRO A 211 -5.36 -13.15 -21.56
N VAL A 212 -4.96 -12.50 -20.48
CA VAL A 212 -3.59 -11.97 -20.31
C VAL A 212 -2.75 -12.87 -19.41
N GLY A 213 -3.38 -13.47 -18.41
CA GLY A 213 -2.70 -14.40 -17.51
C GLY A 213 -3.53 -14.74 -16.28
N ASP A 214 -3.08 -15.76 -15.56
CA ASP A 214 -3.73 -16.20 -14.33
C ASP A 214 -3.34 -15.27 -13.16
N LEU A 215 -4.28 -15.03 -12.27
CA LEU A 215 -4.12 -14.24 -11.06
C LEU A 215 -3.92 -15.20 -9.89
N ARG A 216 -2.87 -14.98 -9.10
CA ARG A 216 -2.48 -15.80 -7.95
C ARG A 216 -1.59 -15.01 -7.00
#